data_AF-A0A958HU38-F1
#
_entry.id   AF-A0A958HU38-F1
#
_cell.length_a   1.000
_cell.length_b   1.000
_cell.length_c   1.000
_cell.angle_alpha   90.00
_cell.angle_beta   90.00
_cell.angle_gamma   90.00
#
_symmetry.space_group_name_H-M   'P 1'
#
loop_
_entity.id
_entity.type
_entity.pdbx_description
1 polymer ?
#
loop_
_entity_poly.entity_id
_entity_poly.type
_entity_poly.pdbx_seq_one_letter_code
_entity_poly.pdbx_strand_id
1 'polypeptide(L)'
;MSTSILTTKLYIPPPRPKQVVRPRLIQRLNEGLERKLILVSAAAGFGKTTLLSEWIASFTASPSSTDRGETYRVAWLSLDKSDS
;
A
#
# COMPACT_ATOMS: atom_id res chain seq x y z
N MET A 1 20.04 -0.65 -21.87
CA MET A 1 19.56 0.73 -21.70
C MET A 1 18.95 0.83 -20.31
N SER A 2 19.59 1.53 -19.37
CA SER A 2 19.01 1.76 -18.04
C SER A 2 18.00 2.90 -18.14
N THR A 3 16.71 2.58 -18.13
CA THR A 3 15.65 3.57 -18.01
C THR A 3 15.75 4.23 -16.65
N SER A 4 16.03 5.54 -16.65
CA SER A 4 16.03 6.33 -15.42
C SER A 4 14.59 6.46 -14.92
N ILE A 5 14.31 5.88 -13.75
CA ILE A 5 13.02 6.04 -13.09
C ILE A 5 13.01 7.31 -12.25
N LEU A 6 11.94 8.09 -12.35
CA LEU A 6 11.75 9.23 -11.46
C LEU A 6 11.61 8.73 -10.02
N THR A 7 12.45 9.25 -9.12
CA THR A 7 12.49 8.83 -7.71
C THR A 7 11.16 9.02 -6.99
N THR A 8 10.36 10.02 -7.40
CA THR A 8 9.02 10.27 -6.87
C THR A 8 8.02 9.14 -7.17
N LYS A 9 8.22 8.37 -8.26
CA LYS A 9 7.38 7.20 -8.56
C LYS A 9 7.61 6.04 -7.59
N LEU A 10 8.75 6.03 -6.89
CA LEU A 10 9.14 5.02 -5.91
C LEU A 10 8.79 5.39 -4.46
N TYR A 11 8.27 6.61 -4.23
CA TYR A 11 7.99 7.10 -2.90
C TYR A 11 6.63 6.60 -2.39
N ILE A 12 6.64 5.90 -1.24
CA ILE A 12 5.41 5.53 -0.53
C ILE A 12 4.78 6.80 0.04
N PRO A 13 3.55 7.18 -0.34
CA PRO A 13 2.89 8.35 0.22
C PRO A 13 2.69 8.17 1.74
N PRO A 14 3.07 9.14 2.58
CA PRO A 14 2.93 9.01 4.03
C PRO A 14 1.45 8.95 4.43
N PRO A 15 1.10 8.19 5.48
CA PRO A 15 -0.22 8.24 6.08
C PRO A 15 -0.55 9.68 6.49
N ARG A 16 -1.79 10.12 6.24
CA ARG A 16 -2.19 11.50 6.60
C ARG A 16 -2.49 11.58 8.10
N PRO A 17 -2.02 12.63 8.80
CA PRO A 17 -2.45 12.87 10.17
C PRO A 17 -3.97 13.09 10.20
N LYS A 18 -4.66 12.49 11.18
CA LYS A 18 -6.13 12.51 11.35
C LYS A 18 -6.93 11.73 10.29
N GLN A 19 -6.35 10.70 9.67
CA GLN A 19 -7.10 9.79 8.82
C GLN A 19 -8.19 9.03 9.61
N VAL A 20 -9.37 8.89 9.01
CA VAL A 20 -10.41 8.00 9.53
C VAL A 20 -9.92 6.56 9.37
N VAL A 21 -9.77 5.84 10.48
CA VAL A 21 -9.33 4.45 10.49
C VAL A 21 -10.37 3.57 9.80
N ARG A 22 -9.93 2.67 8.92
CA ARG A 22 -10.83 1.80 8.12
C ARG A 22 -10.55 0.32 8.39
N PRO A 23 -10.78 -0.18 9.61
CA PRO A 23 -10.33 -1.52 10.02
C PRO A 23 -10.93 -2.64 9.15
N ARG A 24 -12.19 -2.48 8.72
CA ARG A 24 -12.86 -3.45 7.82
C ARG A 24 -12.20 -3.56 6.45
N LEU A 25 -11.67 -2.47 5.90
CA LEU A 25 -10.99 -2.51 4.60
C LEU A 25 -9.58 -3.07 4.75
N ILE A 26 -8.88 -2.74 5.85
CA ILE A 26 -7.58 -3.32 6.18
C ILE A 26 -7.68 -4.83 6.34
N GLN A 27 -8.68 -5.32 7.07
CA GLN A 27 -8.92 -6.75 7.23
C GLN A 27 -9.14 -7.45 5.88
N ARG A 28 -9.94 -6.87 4.98
CA ARG A 28 -10.15 -7.42 3.62
C ARG A 28 -8.88 -7.47 2.79
N LEU A 29 -7.97 -6.51 2.96
CA LEU A 29 -6.66 -6.54 2.31
C LEU A 29 -5.78 -7.64 2.90
N ASN A 30 -5.79 -7.82 4.22
CA ASN A 30 -5.07 -8.89 4.91
C ASN A 30 -5.54 -10.29 4.48
N GLU A 31 -6.85 -10.51 4.35
CA GLU A 31 -7.42 -11.76 3.80
C GLU A 31 -6.95 -12.02 2.36
N GLY A 32 -6.63 -10.96 1.62
CA GLY A 32 -6.09 -11.03 0.26
C GLY A 32 -4.60 -11.37 0.18
N LEU A 33 -3.84 -11.36 1.29
CA LEU A 33 -2.39 -11.63 1.27
C LEU A 33 -2.04 -13.04 0.81
N GLU A 34 -2.98 -13.98 0.89
CA GLU A 34 -2.82 -15.34 0.37
C GLU A 34 -2.97 -15.41 -1.17
N ARG A 35 -3.34 -14.30 -1.81
CA ARG A 35 -3.52 -14.19 -3.27
C ARG A 35 -2.30 -13.54 -3.91
N LYS A 36 -2.02 -13.92 -5.16
CA LYS A 36 -0.92 -13.35 -5.96
C LYS A 36 -1.15 -11.88 -6.37
N LEU A 37 -2.41 -11.42 -6.38
CA LEU A 37 -2.79 -10.09 -6.84
C LEU A 37 -4.04 -9.60 -6.11
N ILE A 38 -4.01 -8.35 -5.66
CA ILE A 38 -5.16 -7.61 -5.12
C ILE A 38 -5.38 -6.37 -5.98
N LEU A 39 -6.59 -6.19 -6.52
CA LEU A 39 -6.98 -4.99 -7.27
C LEU A 39 -7.87 -4.10 -6.40
N VAL A 40 -7.42 -2.87 -6.13
CA VAL A 40 -8.22 -1.84 -5.44
C VAL A 40 -8.75 -0.84 -6.47
N SER A 41 -10.04 -0.93 -6.77
CA SER A 41 -10.72 -0.03 -7.71
C SER A 41 -11.77 0.83 -7.01
N ALA A 42 -11.78 2.13 -7.35
CA ALA A 42 -12.74 3.13 -6.88
C ALA A 42 -12.58 4.39 -7.74
N ALA A 43 -13.58 5.26 -7.76
CA ALA A 43 -13.50 6.54 -8.47
C ALA A 43 -12.40 7.47 -7.90
N ALA A 44 -12.09 8.54 -8.62
CA ALA A 44 -11.14 9.56 -8.18
C ALA A 44 -11.60 10.17 -6.83
N GLY A 45 -10.67 10.45 -5.92
CA GLY A 45 -10.97 11.03 -4.61
C GLY A 45 -11.47 10.06 -3.52
N PHE A 46 -11.78 8.79 -3.83
CA PHE A 46 -12.31 7.82 -2.85
C PHE A 46 -11.29 7.30 -1.82
N GLY A 47 -10.04 7.76 -1.88
CA GLY A 47 -9.00 7.42 -0.89
C GLY A 47 -8.30 6.08 -1.13
N LYS A 48 -8.18 5.60 -2.38
CA LYS A 48 -7.44 4.37 -2.71
C LYS A 48 -6.00 4.39 -2.20
N THR A 49 -5.24 5.42 -2.57
CA THR A 49 -3.86 5.63 -2.12
C THR A 49 -3.79 5.75 -0.60
N THR A 50 -4.74 6.47 -0.01
CA THR A 50 -4.85 6.67 1.44
C THR A 50 -5.09 5.36 2.20
N LEU A 51 -5.91 4.46 1.66
CA LEU A 51 -6.12 3.11 2.19
C LEU A 51 -4.85 2.26 2.12
N LEU A 52 -4.15 2.29 0.98
CA LEU A 52 -2.91 1.52 0.82
C LEU A 52 -1.80 2.03 1.74
N SER A 53 -1.64 3.34 1.90
CA SER A 53 -0.68 3.92 2.85
C SER A 53 -0.97 3.53 4.30
N GLU A 54 -2.24 3.51 4.71
CA GLU A 54 -2.67 3.03 6.04
C GLU A 54 -2.36 1.54 6.22
N TRP A 55 -2.62 0.73 5.19
CA TRP A 55 -2.33 -0.70 5.21
C TRP A 55 -0.83 -0.98 5.33
N ILE A 56 -0.01 -0.29 4.56
CA ILE A 56 1.45 -0.43 4.62
C ILE A 56 1.99 -0.04 6.01
N ALA A 57 1.47 1.04 6.60
CA ALA A 57 1.86 1.47 7.94
C ALA A 57 1.54 0.42 9.02
N SER A 58 0.49 -0.39 8.82
CA SER A 58 0.13 -1.47 9.74
C SER A 58 1.18 -2.58 9.82
N PHE A 59 1.95 -2.81 8.75
CA PHE A 59 3.05 -3.77 8.72
C PHE A 59 4.30 -3.25 9.44
N THR A 60 4.53 -1.94 9.40
CA THR A 60 5.73 -1.31 9.98
C THR A 60 5.58 -0.96 11.46
N ALA A 61 4.35 -0.80 11.94
CA ALA A 61 4.07 -0.38 13.31
C ALA A 61 4.19 -1.50 14.35
N SER A 62 4.28 -2.76 13.94
CA SER A 62 4.45 -3.87 14.88
C SER A 62 5.32 -5.00 14.32
N PRO A 63 6.63 -5.00 14.62
CA PRO A 63 7.52 -6.11 14.27
C PRO A 63 7.26 -7.40 15.09
N SER A 64 6.40 -7.36 16.11
CA SER A 64 6.30 -8.41 17.14
C SER A 64 4.89 -8.95 17.41
N SER A 65 3.84 -8.52 16.68
CA SER A 65 2.45 -8.94 16.99
C SER A 65 1.69 -9.62 15.85
N THR A 66 2.32 -9.91 14.71
CA THR A 66 1.69 -10.81 13.74
C THR A 66 1.97 -12.24 14.18
N ASP A 67 0.94 -13.02 14.54
CA ASP A 67 1.05 -14.46 14.88
C ASP A 67 1.77 -15.32 13.81
N ARG A 68 2.00 -14.76 12.61
CA ARG A 68 2.78 -15.38 11.51
C ARG A 68 4.28 -15.04 11.49
N GLY A 69 4.78 -14.13 12.33
CA GLY A 69 6.22 -13.75 12.33
C GLY A 69 6.73 -13.18 11.00
N GLU A 70 5.84 -12.85 10.06
CA GLU A 70 6.21 -12.41 8.71
C GLU A 70 6.49 -10.91 8.69
N THR A 71 7.72 -10.56 8.33
CA THR A 71 8.08 -9.18 7.98
C THR A 71 7.75 -8.93 6.52
N TYR A 72 6.78 -8.06 6.24
CA TYR A 72 6.46 -7.66 4.87
C TYR A 72 7.44 -6.60 4.37
N ARG A 73 8.16 -6.92 3.29
CA ARG A 73 8.93 -5.92 2.53
C ARG A 73 8.01 -5.28 1.51
N VAL A 74 7.84 -3.97 1.60
CA VAL A 74 6.92 -3.21 0.75
C VAL A 74 7.71 -2.28 -0.17
N ALA A 75 7.31 -2.21 -1.44
CA ALA A 75 7.78 -1.23 -2.41
C ALA A 75 6.58 -0.54 -3.07
N TRP A 76 6.79 0.68 -3.56
CA TRP A 76 5.78 1.46 -4.26
C TRP A 76 6.24 1.77 -5.68
N LEU A 77 5.32 1.67 -6.63
CA LEU A 77 5.53 2.10 -8.00
C LEU A 77 4.27 2.80 -8.49
N SER A 78 4.40 4.07 -8.83
CA SER A 78 3.34 4.84 -9.50
C SER A 78 3.49 4.68 -11.00
N LEU A 79 2.43 4.21 -11.66
CA LEU A 79 2.39 4.06 -13.11
C LEU A 79 1.57 5.18 -13.72
N ASP A 80 2.03 5.71 -14.85
CA ASP A 80 1.32 6.64 -15.70
C ASP A 80 1.40 6.22 -17.18
N LYS A 81 0.84 7.05 -18.07
CA LYS A 81 0.77 6.74 -19.51
C LYS A 81 2.13 6.63 -20.20
N SER A 82 3.21 7.15 -19.59
CA SER A 82 4.56 7.11 -20.16
C SER A 82 5.33 5.83 -19.82
N ASP A 83 4.77 4.96 -18.96
CA ASP A 83 5.42 3.73 -18.49
C ASP A 83 5.07 2.47 -19.35
N SER A 84 4.65 2.69 -20.61
CA SER A 84 4.25 1.65 -21.57
C SER A 84 5.41 1.07 -22.37
#